data_AF-A0A962J146-F1
#
_entry.id   AF-A0A962J146-F1
#
_cell.length_a   1.000
_cell.length_b   1.000
_cell.length_c   1.000
_cell.angle_alpha   90.00
_cell.angle_beta   90.00
_cell.angle_gamma   90.00
#
_symmetry.space_group_name_H-M   'P 1'
#
loop_
_entity.id
_entity.type
_entity.pdbx_description
1 polymer ?
#
loop_
_entity_poly.entity_id
_entity_poly.type
_entity_poly.pdbx_seq_one_letter_code
_entity_poly.pdbx_strand_id
1 'polypeptide(L)' 'MWQQIEEALSRALGEPFTARERRPLGGGCINEAFRVQGRDRTLFIKLNSADGLEMFSAEAAGLAAILASASV' A
#
# COMPACT_ATOMS: atom_id res chain seq x y z
N MET A 1 -5.96 -9.88 10.02
CA MET A 1 -5.52 -8.66 9.32
C MET A 1 -4.32 -8.91 8.42
N TRP A 2 -3.07 -9.00 8.92
CA TRP A 2 -1.89 -9.07 8.04
C TRP A 2 -1.84 -10.28 7.09
N GLN A 3 -2.34 -11.45 7.51
CA GLN A 3 -2.46 -12.61 6.61
C GLN A 3 -3.37 -12.29 5.42
N GLN A 4 -4.51 -11.63 5.65
CA GLN A 4 -5.43 -11.21 4.58
C GLN A 4 -4.81 -10.17 3.65
N ILE A 5 -3.94 -9.29 4.18
CA ILE A 5 -3.17 -8.34 3.38
C ILE A 5 -2.17 -9.10 2.50
N GLU A 6 -1.45 -10.08 3.03
CA GLU A 6 -0.51 -10.91 2.27
C GLU A 6 -1.22 -11.72 1.18
N GLU A 7 -2.40 -12.26 1.45
CA GLU A 7 -3.25 -12.94 0.47
C GLU A 7 -3.72 -11.99 -0.63
N ALA A 8 -4.19 -10.80 -0.27
CA ALA A 8 -4.62 -9.78 -1.23
C ALA A 8 -3.45 -9.29 -2.10
N LEU A 9 -2.28 -9.07 -1.51
CA LEU A 9 -1.06 -8.72 -2.23
C LEU A 9 -0.64 -9.85 -3.17
N SER A 10 -0.68 -11.11 -2.72
CA SER A 10 -0.32 -12.24 -3.56
C SER A 10 -1.20 -12.32 -4.82
N ARG A 11 -2.50 -12.08 -4.66
CA ARG A 11 -3.46 -12.01 -5.76
C ARG A 11 -3.18 -10.83 -6.71
N ALA A 12 -2.94 -9.64 -6.16
CA ALA A 12 -2.70 -8.43 -6.94
C ALA A 12 -1.37 -8.47 -7.71
N LEU A 13 -0.34 -9.11 -7.12
CA LEU A 13 1.00 -9.22 -7.71
C LEU A 13 1.14 -10.44 -8.65
N GLY A 14 0.19 -11.38 -8.61
CA GLY A 14 0.22 -12.60 -9.42
C GLY A 14 1.23 -13.65 -8.94
N GLU A 15 1.80 -13.49 -7.74
CA GLU A 15 2.80 -14.37 -7.17
C GLU A 15 2.69 -14.40 -5.63
N PRO A 16 3.16 -15.45 -4.94
CA PRO A 16 3.11 -15.51 -3.49
C PRO A 16 3.91 -14.37 -2.84
N PHE A 17 3.25 -13.63 -1.96
CA PHE A 17 3.86 -12.58 -1.16
C PHE A 17 3.78 -12.92 0.33
N THR A 18 4.93 -12.91 1.00
CA THR A 18 5.03 -13.05 2.46
C THR A 18 5.92 -11.95 3.00
N ALA A 19 5.42 -11.18 3.96
CA ALA A 19 6.16 -10.11 4.59
C ALA A 19 7.22 -10.70 5.54
N ARG A 20 8.49 -10.39 5.29
CA ARG A 20 9.61 -10.71 6.18
C ARG A 20 9.79 -9.66 7.27
N GLU A 21 9.61 -8.40 6.90
CA GLU A 21 9.67 -7.26 7.81
C GLU A 21 8.48 -6.33 7.55
N ARG A 22 7.92 -5.78 8.63
CA ARG A 22 6.87 -4.76 8.60
C ARG A 22 7.32 -3.63 9.51
N ARG A 23 7.74 -2.50 8.93
CA ARG A 23 8.22 -1.36 9.68
C ARG A 23 7.22 -0.20 9.57
N PRO A 24 6.68 0.31 10.70
CA PRO A 24 5.86 1.51 10.66
C PRO A 24 6.72 2.69 10.22
N LEU A 25 6.14 3.54 9.38
CA LEU A 25 6.74 4.78 8.90
C LEU A 25 6.09 5.96 9.60
N GLY A 26 6.89 7.00 9.90
CA GLY A 26 6.39 8.25 10.46
C GLY A 26 5.55 9.04 9.45
N GLY A 27 4.67 9.94 9.94
CA GLY A 27 3.81 10.79 9.11
C GLY A 27 2.37 10.32 8.96
N GLY A 28 1.96 9.29 9.69
CA GLY A 28 0.65 8.65 9.57
C GLY A 28 -0.50 9.25 10.40
N CYS A 29 -0.65 10.58 10.46
CA CYS A 29 -1.74 11.19 11.24
C CYS A 29 -3.14 10.89 10.67
N ILE A 30 -3.23 10.51 9.38
CA ILE A 30 -4.48 10.22 8.65
C ILE A 30 -4.57 8.73 8.25
N ASN A 31 -3.45 8.12 7.88
CA ASN A 31 -3.35 6.70 7.52
C ASN A 31 -2.12 6.12 8.22
N GLU A 32 -2.22 4.90 8.75
CA GLU A 32 -1.02 4.18 9.18
C GLU A 32 -0.20 3.79 7.96
N ALA A 33 1.10 4.11 7.97
CA ALA A 33 1.99 3.83 6.85
C ALA A 33 3.02 2.77 7.25
N PHE A 34 3.25 1.79 6.37
CA PHE A 34 4.20 0.72 6.58
C PHE A 34 5.13 0.55 5.39
N ARG A 35 6.41 0.33 5.68
CA ARG A 35 7.35 -0.31 4.76
C ARG A 35 7.27 -1.81 5.00
N VAL A 36 6.85 -2.56 4.00
CA VAL A 36 6.73 -4.02 4.08
C VAL A 36 7.72 -4.65 3.12
N GLN A 37 8.68 -5.38 3.67
CA GLN A 37 9.71 -6.06 2.90
C GLN A 37 9.29 -7.52 2.67
N GLY A 38 9.10 -7.89 1.41
CA GLY A 38 8.98 -9.28 0.97
C GLY A 38 10.33 -9.90 0.65
N ARG A 39 10.34 -11.03 -0.06
CA ARG A 39 11.58 -11.68 -0.51
C ARG A 39 12.31 -10.86 -1.56
N ASP A 40 11.60 -10.45 -2.62
CA ASP A 40 12.18 -9.86 -3.83
C ASP A 40 11.74 -8.41 -4.07
N ARG A 41 10.84 -7.89 -3.23
CA ARG A 41 10.33 -6.52 -3.35
C ARG A 41 9.99 -5.91 -2.00
N THR A 42 10.03 -4.58 -1.96
CA THR A 42 9.56 -3.79 -0.83
C THR A 42 8.35 -2.98 -1.27
N LEU A 43 7.29 -3.00 -0.46
CA LEU A 43 6.05 -2.29 -0.70
C LEU A 43 5.87 -1.20 0.35
N PHE A 44 5.23 -0.10 -0.07
CA PHE A 44 4.70 0.89 0.84
C PHE A 44 3.19 0.66 0.95
N ILE A 45 2.71 0.43 2.17
CA ILE A 45 1.30 0.11 2.45
C ILE A 45 0.71 1.22 3.31
N LYS A 46 -0.44 1.76 2.89
CA LYS A 46 -1.27 2.63 3.71
C LYS A 46 -2.47 1.84 4.23
N LEU A 47 -2.75 1.94 5.54
CA LEU A 47 -3.89 1.34 6.20
C LEU A 47 -4.76 2.43 6.85
N ASN A 48 -6.07 2.21 6.83
CA ASN A 48 -7.05 3.05 7.49
C ASN A 48 -8.26 2.21 7.90
N SER A 49 -9.18 2.80 8.67
CA SER A 49 -10.52 2.27 8.91
C SER A 49 -11.32 2.15 7.62
N ALA A 50 -12.36 1.30 7.63
CA ALA A 50 -13.18 1.03 6.44
C ALA A 50 -13.84 2.31 5.87
N ASP A 51 -14.23 3.26 6.73
CA ASP A 51 -14.77 4.56 6.36
C ASP A 51 -13.80 5.42 5.52
N GLY A 52 -12.50 5.11 5.54
CA GLY A 52 -11.45 5.80 4.77
C GLY A 52 -11.33 5.35 3.31
N LEU A 53 -12.22 4.49 2.80
CA LEU A 53 -12.12 3.93 1.44
C LEU A 53 -12.09 4.99 0.34
N GLU A 54 -12.90 6.04 0.46
CA GLU A 54 -12.93 7.13 -0.53
C GLU A 54 -11.58 7.86 -0.61
N MET A 55 -10.87 7.98 0.52
CA MET A 55 -9.55 8.61 0.56
C MET A 55 -8.52 7.83 -0.26
N PHE A 56 -8.53 6.50 -0.16
CA PHE A 56 -7.64 5.67 -0.99
C PHE A 56 -7.99 5.75 -2.48
N SER A 57 -9.29 5.83 -2.80
CA SER A 57 -9.75 5.96 -4.19
C SER A 57 -9.29 7.29 -4.80
N ALA A 58 -9.42 8.39 -4.04
CA ALA A 58 -8.94 9.71 -4.46
C ALA A 58 -7.41 9.74 -4.63
N GLU A 59 -6.66 9.12 -3.72
CA GLU A 59 -5.20 9.06 -3.82
C GLU A 59 -4.74 8.25 -5.06
N ALA A 60 -5.34 7.09 -5.31
CA ALA A 60 -5.03 6.29 -6.49
C ALA A 60 -5.30 7.06 -7.79
N ALA A 61 -6.42 7.79 -7.86
CA ALA A 61 -6.73 8.67 -8.99
C ALA A 61 -5.70 9.79 -9.15
N GLY A 62 -5.25 10.40 -8.05
CA GLY A 62 -4.21 11.43 -8.06
C GLY A 62 -2.87 10.92 -8.57
N LEU A 63 -2.43 9.73 -8.13
CA LEU A 63 -1.21 9.09 -8.63
C LEU A 63 -1.29 8.77 -10.13
N ALA A 64 -2.45 8.30 -10.60
CA ALA A 64 -2.69 8.06 -12.03
C ALA A 64 -2.64 9.37 -12.84
N ALA A 65 -3.22 10.45 -12.31
CA ALA A 65 -3.18 11.76 -12.96
C ALA A 65 -1.75 12.32 -13.06
N ILE A 66 -0.93 12.18 -12.00
CA ILE A 66 0.49 12.57 -12.01
C ILE A 66 1.25 11.79 -13.07
N LEU A 67 1.07 10.47 -13.13
CA LEU A 67 1.70 9.63 -14.14
C LEU A 67 1.31 10.05 -15.56
N ALA A 68 0.03 10.35 -15.80
CA ALA A 68 -0.49 10.80 -17.08
C ALA A 68 0.00 12.20 -17.48
N SER A 69 0.31 13.06 -16.50
CA SER A 69 0.80 14.42 -16.69
C SER A 69 2.27 14.48 -17.15
N ALA A 70 3.02 13.37 -17.03
CA ALA A 70 4.45 13.30 -17.33
C ALA A 70 5.30 14.40 -16.65
N SER A 71 4.83 14.89 -15.50
CA SER A 71 5.51 15.92 -14.74
C SER A 71 6.74 15.36 -14.04
N VAL A 72 7.88 16.03 -14.18
CA VAL A 72 9.17 15.72 -13.55
C VAL A 72 9.53 16.72 -12.47
#